data_AF-A0A6B2NXP8-F1
#
_entry.id   AF-A0A6B2NXP8-F1
#
_cell.length_a   1.000
_cell.length_b   1.000
_cell.length_c   1.000
_cell.angle_alpha   90.00
_cell.angle_beta   90.00
_cell.angle_gamma   90.00
#
_symmetry.space_group_name_H-M   'P 1'
#
loop_
_entity.id
_entity.type
_entity.pdbx_description
1 polymer ?
#
loop_
_entity_poly.entity_id
_entity_poly.type
_entity_poly.pdbx_seq_one_letter_code
_entity_poly.pdbx_strand_id
1 'polypeptide(L)' 'MTTFVLAFFLLLIVMLGMSLGVMLMGKRIKGSCGGLNAISGTDRCVVCSKEIDPDSPLRERLQCPRARKIAAELEKEKRG' A
#
# COMPACT_ATOMS: atom_id res chain seq x y z
N MET A 1 2.37 21.60 36.93
CA MET A 1 1.71 20.29 37.09
C MET A 1 0.34 20.25 36.43
N THR A 2 -0.58 21.16 36.78
CA THR A 2 -1.90 21.31 36.13
C THR A 2 -1.84 21.48 34.61
N THR A 3 -0.95 22.34 34.11
CA THR A 3 -0.73 22.53 32.67
C THR A 3 -0.26 21.27 31.95
N PHE A 4 0.61 20.48 32.59
CA PHE A 4 1.13 19.23 32.05
C PHE A 4 0.05 18.16 31.95
N VAL A 5 -0.77 18.01 32.99
CA VAL A 5 -1.90 17.06 33.00
C VAL A 5 -2.93 17.44 31.95
N LEU A 6 -3.26 18.73 31.82
CA LEU A 6 -4.23 19.21 30.84
C LEU A 6 -3.75 18.96 29.40
N ALA A 7 -2.47 19.24 29.10
CA ALA A 7 -1.89 18.98 27.78
C ALA A 7 -1.90 17.48 27.42
N PHE A 8 -1.59 16.60 28.38
CA PHE A 8 -1.59 15.15 28.17
C PHE A 8 -2.97 14.62 27.79
N PHE A 9 -4.02 15.03 28.51
CA PHE A 9 -5.39 14.64 28.18
C PHE A 9 -5.87 15.20 26.84
N LEU A 10 -5.50 16.44 26.52
CA LEU A 10 -5.88 17.07 25.25
C LEU A 10 -5.27 16.31 24.07
N LEU A 11 -4.00 15.92 24.16
CA LEU A 11 -3.33 15.11 23.15
C LEU A 11 -3.96 13.72 22.99
N LEU A 12 -4.34 13.08 24.10
CA LEU A 12 -5.05 11.79 24.06
C LEU A 12 -6.39 11.90 23.32
N ILE A 13 -7.18 12.93 23.60
CA ILE A 13 -8.47 13.15 22.92
C ILE A 13 -8.27 13.34 21.42
N VAL A 14 -7.25 14.12 21.03
CA VAL A 14 -6.94 14.34 19.61
C VAL A 14 -6.51 13.04 18.92
N MET A 15 -5.64 12.24 19.54
CA MET A 15 -5.22 10.93 19.01
C MET A 15 -6.41 9.97 18.84
N LEU A 16 -7.28 9.89 19.85
CA LEU A 16 -8.48 9.07 19.79
C LEU A 16 -9.44 9.57 18.69
N GLY A 17 -9.62 10.88 18.56
CA GLY A 17 -10.42 11.48 17.50
C GLY A 17 -9.89 11.16 16.10
N MET A 18 -8.57 11.22 15.90
CA MET A 18 -7.94 10.83 14.62
C MET A 18 -8.14 9.34 14.32
N SER A 19 -7.97 8.46 15.33
CA SER A 19 -8.15 7.02 15.18
C SER A 19 -9.60 6.67 14.82
N LEU A 20 -10.55 7.19 15.58
CA LEU A 20 -11.99 7.00 15.33
C LEU A 20 -12.40 7.56 13.97
N GLY A 21 -11.86 8.72 13.57
CA GLY A 21 -12.10 9.30 12.25
C GLY A 21 -11.72 8.35 11.11
N VAL A 22 -10.55 7.70 11.19
CA VAL A 22 -10.09 6.73 10.18
C VAL A 22 -10.94 5.45 10.19
N MET A 23 -11.34 4.96 11.36
CA MET A 23 -12.20 3.78 11.48
C MET A 23 -13.60 4.02 10.88
N LEU A 24 -14.22 5.17 11.18
CA LEU A 24 -15.53 5.55 10.64
C LEU A 24 -15.52 5.82 9.14
N MET A 25 -14.37 6.26 8.60
CA MET A 25 -14.22 6.50 7.16
C MET A 25 -14.43 5.22 6.34
N GLY A 26 -14.25 4.02 6.94
CA GLY A 26 -14.55 2.70 6.35
C GLY A 26 -13.82 2.38 5.03
N LYS A 27 -13.03 3.33 4.54
CA LYS A 27 -12.25 3.24 3.33
C LYS A 27 -10.93 2.63 3.74
N ARG A 28 -10.66 1.40 3.27
CA ARG A 28 -9.29 0.88 3.26
C ARG A 28 -8.40 1.95 2.63
N ILE A 29 -7.25 2.21 3.27
CA ILE A 29 -6.31 3.23 2.83
C ILE A 29 -6.13 3.04 1.32
N LYS A 30 -6.55 4.07 0.56
CA LYS A 30 -6.42 4.09 -0.91
C LYS A 30 -4.94 4.29 -1.26
N GLY A 31 -4.12 3.30 -0.95
CA GLY A 31 -2.80 3.10 -1.51
C GLY A 31 -2.89 1.95 -2.49
N SER A 32 -2.46 2.16 -3.73
CA SER A 32 -2.07 1.06 -4.63
C SER A 32 -1.18 0.14 -3.81
N CYS A 33 -1.48 -1.16 -3.64
CA CYS A 33 -0.85 -2.13 -2.72
C CYS A 33 0.70 -2.10 -2.61
N GLY A 34 1.37 -0.98 -2.29
CA GLY A 34 2.81 -0.78 -2.40
C GLY A 34 3.45 -1.16 -3.73
N GLY A 35 2.72 -1.29 -4.84
CA GLY A 35 3.24 -1.86 -6.09
C GLY A 35 3.16 -3.39 -6.21
N LEU A 36 2.58 -4.09 -5.22
CA LEU A 36 2.28 -5.53 -5.28
C LEU A 36 1.24 -5.91 -6.35
N ASN A 37 0.60 -4.91 -6.96
CA ASN A 37 -0.23 -5.05 -8.16
C ASN A 37 0.56 -5.53 -9.40
N ALA A 38 1.90 -5.57 -9.32
CA ALA A 38 2.79 -6.00 -10.40
C ALA A 38 3.25 -7.47 -10.27
N ILE A 39 2.81 -8.22 -9.26
CA ILE A 39 3.05 -9.66 -9.15
C ILE A 39 2.15 -10.38 -10.16
N SER A 40 2.77 -10.90 -11.22
CA SER A 40 2.13 -11.76 -12.22
C SER A 40 1.86 -13.14 -11.64
N GLY A 41 0.60 -13.61 -11.72
CA GLY A 41 0.20 -14.97 -11.31
C GLY A 41 -0.96 -15.06 -10.31
N THR A 42 -1.48 -13.93 -9.84
CA THR A 42 -2.68 -13.87 -8.98
C THR A 42 -3.64 -12.83 -9.55
N ASP A 43 -4.92 -13.17 -9.71
CA ASP A 43 -5.96 -12.24 -10.22
C ASP A 43 -6.37 -11.16 -9.20
N ARG A 44 -5.91 -11.29 -7.95
CA ARG A 44 -6.22 -10.38 -6.85
C ARG A 44 -4.98 -10.05 -6.02
N CYS A 45 -4.82 -8.79 -5.62
CA CYS A 45 -3.78 -8.36 -4.69
C CYS A 45 -3.98 -9.07 -3.34
N VAL A 46 -3.01 -9.85 -2.85
CA VAL A 46 -3.14 -10.62 -1.59
C VAL A 46 -3.36 -9.73 -0.35
N VAL A 47 -2.90 -8.48 -0.40
CA VAL A 47 -2.96 -7.53 0.74
C VAL A 47 -4.31 -6.81 0.83
N CYS A 48 -4.94 -6.48 -0.30
CA CYS A 48 -6.21 -5.76 -0.30
C CYS A 48 -7.33 -6.48 -1.06
N SER A 49 -7.11 -7.72 -1.52
CA SER A 49 -8.06 -8.57 -2.27
C SER A 49 -8.70 -7.90 -3.49
N LYS A 50 -8.15 -6.77 -3.95
CA LYS A 50 -8.67 -6.01 -5.08
C LYS A 50 -8.14 -6.63 -6.37
N GLU A 51 -8.99 -6.66 -7.39
CA GLU A 51 -8.63 -7.08 -8.74
C GLU A 51 -7.49 -6.20 -9.27
N ILE A 52 -6.52 -6.85 -9.91
CA ILE A 52 -5.36 -6.18 -10.48
C ILE A 52 -5.81 -5.49 -11.77
N ASP A 53 -5.77 -4.16 -11.75
CA ASP A 53 -6.23 -3.33 -12.86
C ASP A 53 -5.27 -3.46 -14.06
N PRO A 54 -5.74 -4.05 -15.19
CA PRO A 54 -4.90 -4.23 -16.36
C PRO A 54 -4.54 -2.87 -16.97
N ASP A 55 -5.42 -1.88 -16.98
CA ASP A 55 -5.14 -0.59 -17.62
C ASP A 55 -4.38 0.39 -16.71
N SER A 56 -3.87 -0.09 -15.57
CA SER A 56 -3.10 0.75 -14.68
C SER A 56 -1.80 1.24 -15.35
N PRO A 57 -1.48 2.55 -15.22
CA PRO A 57 -0.26 3.14 -15.80
C PRO A 57 1.03 2.52 -15.24
N LEU A 58 0.93 1.73 -14.17
CA LEU A 58 2.04 0.97 -13.60
C LEU A 58 2.53 -0.16 -14.54
N ARG A 59 1.64 -0.71 -15.37
CA ARG A 59 1.99 -1.73 -16.38
C ARG A 59 2.87 -1.14 -17.48
N GLU A 60 2.62 0.11 -17.85
CA GLU A 60 3.48 0.87 -18.76
C GLU A 60 4.82 1.23 -18.12
N ARG A 61 4.85 1.52 -16.81
CA ARG A 61 6.11 1.68 -16.05
C ARG A 61 6.90 0.38 -15.90
N LEU A 62 6.24 -0.78 -15.89
CA LEU A 62 6.87 -2.10 -15.92
C LEU A 62 7.50 -2.42 -17.29
N GLN A 63 7.05 -1.74 -18.36
CA GLN A 63 7.65 -1.86 -19.69
C GLN A 63 8.94 -1.04 -19.85
N CYS A 64 9.35 -0.25 -18.83
CA CYS A 64 10.62 0.45 -18.84
C CYS A 64 11.78 -0.56 -19.05
N PRO A 65 12.81 -0.24 -19.86
CA PRO A 65 13.90 -1.18 -20.18
C PRO A 65 14.59 -1.79 -18.94
N ARG A 66 14.57 -1.06 -17.82
CA ARG A 66 15.12 -1.49 -16.53
C ARG A 66 14.29 -2.61 -15.88
N ALA A 67 12.96 -2.53 -15.94
CA ALA A 67 12.06 -3.52 -15.38
C ALA A 67 12.11 -4.84 -16.18
N ARG A 68 12.25 -4.77 -17.51
CA ARG A 68 12.48 -5.96 -18.36
C ARG A 68 13.79 -6.69 -18.02
N LYS A 69 14.88 -5.96 -17.74
CA LYS A 69 16.15 -6.57 -17.32
C LYS A 69 16.01 -7.32 -16.00
N ILE A 70 15.34 -6.71 -15.02
CA ILE A 70 15.09 -7.35 -13.72
C ILE A 70 14.21 -8.58 -13.88
N ALA A 71 13.15 -8.52 -14.69
CA ALA A 71 12.30 -9.68 -14.98
C ALA A 71 13.08 -10.82 -15.65
N ALA A 72 13.91 -10.52 -16.65
CA ALA A 72 14.73 -11.52 -17.35
C ALA A 72 15.81 -12.14 -16.44
N GLU A 73 16.38 -11.39 -15.51
CA GLU A 73 17.33 -11.91 -14.52
C GLU A 73 16.62 -12.81 -13.49
N LEU A 74 15.42 -12.45 -13.04
CA LEU A 74 14.61 -13.30 -12.16
C LEU A 74 14.17 -14.61 -12.84
N GLU A 75 13.87 -14.57 -14.15
CA GLU A 75 13.56 -15.78 -14.93
C GLU A 75 14.77 -16.71 -15.09
N LYS A 76 15.98 -16.15 -15.21
CA LYS A 76 17.22 -16.95 -15.23
C LYS A 76 17.52 -17.55 -13.86
N GLU A 77 17.32 -16.79 -12.78
CA GLU A 77 17.53 -17.27 -11.42
C GLU A 77 16.56 -18.40 -11.05
N LYS A 78 15.32 -18.39 -11.55
CA LYS A 78 14.37 -19.52 -11.37
C LYS A 78 14.71 -20.75 -12.21
N ARG A 79 15.56 -20.62 -13.23
CA ARG A 79 15.91 -21.70 -14.17
C ARG A 79 17.29 -22.32 -13.88
N GLY A 80 18.07 -21.73 -12.98
CA GLY A 80 19.27 -22.32 -12.37
C GLY A 80 18.94 -23.01 -11.06
#